data_AF-A0A7V8CYA7-F1
#
_entry.id   AF-A0A7V8CYA7-F1
#
_cell.length_a   1.000
_cell.length_b   1.000
_cell.length_c   1.000
_cell.angle_alpha   90.00
_cell.angle_beta   90.00
_cell.angle_gamma   90.00
#
_symmetry.space_group_name_H-M   'P 1'
#
loop_
_entity.id
_entity.type
_entity.pdbx_description
1 polymer ?
#
loop_
_entity_poly.entity_id
_entity_poly.type
_entity_poly.pdbx_seq_one_letter_code
_entity_poly.pdbx_strand_id
1 'polypeptide(L)'
;MQRDAFVVSAAMISRIRKINQAIHEQGILFILAPSGSGKDRFLDWWWQEGCAHVSLDATQRISPEDIIFGSLVPPPSRSVPPTCVAFSKIWHGLRERERERRNNYHQPATKIRSWYTEQQALSLVYDHVHPLANQIDPKAIVLLNGEYLDKRALLYLLELRNPFQRGRPHLPRRALVISVTANPESLEENKFGKMVNEIKELRRFWSDHMVIDFMDAPEFQEVLLIFIRRNLQAVFANDIDHDMVIQEAAEWTQGDWRLLAKQLIPLIDQELGPQIGTTPRQFTHSTWQRVRNRWQKRLW
;
A
#
# COMPACT_ATOMS: atom_id res chain seq x y z
N MET A 1 1.25 2.00 17.38
CA MET A 1 0.14 1.10 17.76
C MET A 1 -0.44 0.26 16.62
N GLN A 2 -0.38 0.66 15.33
CA GLN A 2 -0.96 -0.14 14.23
C GLN A 2 0.02 -1.10 13.51
N ARG A 3 1.28 -1.20 13.97
CA ARG A 3 2.36 -1.92 13.25
C ARG A 3 2.14 -3.45 13.21
N ASP A 4 1.56 -4.04 14.25
CA ASP A 4 1.59 -5.51 14.45
C ASP A 4 0.28 -6.22 14.04
N ALA A 5 -0.56 -5.56 13.24
CA ALA A 5 -1.92 -6.04 12.94
C ALA A 5 -2.01 -7.04 11.75
N PHE A 6 -0.90 -7.36 11.09
CA PHE A 6 -0.93 -8.28 9.94
C PHE A 6 -0.65 -9.71 10.34
N VAL A 7 -1.59 -10.60 10.01
CA VAL A 7 -1.41 -12.05 10.03
C VAL A 7 -1.01 -12.50 8.64
N VAL A 8 0.07 -13.28 8.57
CA VAL A 8 0.51 -13.92 7.33
C VAL A 8 -0.44 -15.10 7.05
N SER A 9 -1.63 -14.79 6.57
CA SER A 9 -2.63 -15.77 6.15
C SER A 9 -2.29 -16.35 4.78
N ALA A 10 -2.97 -17.44 4.37
CA ALA A 10 -2.79 -18.02 3.04
C ALA A 10 -3.11 -17.02 1.92
N ALA A 11 -4.17 -16.23 2.08
CA ALA A 11 -4.54 -15.16 1.16
C ALA A 11 -3.44 -14.10 1.06
N MET A 12 -2.85 -13.72 2.20
CA MET A 12 -1.75 -12.76 2.24
C MET A 12 -0.50 -13.29 1.54
N ILE A 13 -0.11 -14.54 1.80
CA ILE A 13 1.03 -15.18 1.13
C ILE A 13 0.80 -15.20 -0.39
N SER A 14 -0.42 -15.49 -0.85
CA SER A 14 -0.76 -15.44 -2.27
C SER A 14 -0.57 -14.04 -2.87
N ARG A 15 -1.08 -13.00 -2.20
CA ARG A 15 -0.90 -11.59 -2.60
C ARG A 15 0.59 -11.21 -2.66
N ILE A 16 1.37 -11.57 -1.64
CA ILE A 16 2.82 -11.32 -1.58
C ILE A 16 3.54 -12.02 -2.74
N ARG A 17 3.25 -13.29 -2.99
CA ARG A 17 3.86 -14.06 -4.09
C ARG A 17 3.57 -13.41 -5.44
N LYS A 18 2.33 -12.97 -5.69
CA LYS A 18 1.96 -12.31 -6.94
C LYS A 18 2.74 -11.00 -7.15
N ILE A 19 2.89 -10.18 -6.11
CA ILE A 19 3.69 -8.94 -6.19
C ILE A 19 5.16 -9.27 -6.44
N ASN A 20 5.74 -10.18 -5.66
CA ASN A 20 7.15 -10.52 -5.77
C ASN A 20 7.47 -11.16 -7.14
N GLN A 21 6.61 -12.03 -7.64
CA GLN A 21 6.73 -12.62 -8.97
C GLN A 21 6.76 -11.53 -10.05
N ALA A 22 5.82 -10.58 -10.01
CA ALA A 22 5.79 -9.47 -10.96
C ALA A 22 7.09 -8.65 -10.90
N ILE A 23 7.72 -8.54 -9.73
CA ILE A 23 9.01 -7.84 -9.59
C ILE A 23 10.17 -8.63 -10.19
N HIS A 24 10.25 -9.93 -9.91
CA HIS A 24 11.29 -10.80 -10.49
C HIS A 24 11.22 -10.87 -12.02
N GLU A 25 10.00 -10.89 -12.56
CA GLU A 25 9.75 -10.89 -14.01
C GLU A 25 9.89 -9.49 -14.64
N GLN A 26 10.25 -8.46 -13.85
CA GLN A 26 10.33 -7.07 -14.28
C GLN A 26 9.02 -6.59 -14.95
N GLY A 27 7.89 -7.13 -14.50
CA GLY A 27 6.57 -6.96 -15.08
C GLY A 27 5.89 -5.65 -14.71
N ILE A 28 4.62 -5.52 -15.10
CA ILE A 28 3.73 -4.43 -14.66
C ILE A 28 2.57 -5.08 -13.92
N LEU A 29 2.29 -4.61 -12.72
CA LEU A 29 1.18 -5.10 -11.90
C LEU A 29 0.30 -3.94 -11.46
N PHE A 30 -0.98 -3.99 -11.83
CA PHE A 30 -2.00 -3.15 -11.25
C PHE A 30 -2.62 -3.85 -10.04
N ILE A 31 -2.79 -3.10 -8.95
CA ILE A 31 -3.46 -3.57 -7.73
C ILE A 31 -4.71 -2.72 -7.54
N LEU A 32 -5.88 -3.34 -7.62
CA LEU A 32 -7.17 -2.66 -7.53
C LEU A 32 -7.80 -3.01 -6.20
N ALA A 33 -8.30 -2.00 -5.49
CA ALA A 33 -8.93 -2.22 -4.21
C ALA A 33 -9.99 -1.14 -3.93
N PRO A 34 -11.14 -1.49 -3.33
CA PRO A 34 -12.09 -0.50 -2.88
C PRO A 34 -11.49 0.35 -1.74
N SER A 35 -12.06 1.55 -1.56
CA SER A 35 -11.70 2.40 -0.43
C SER A 35 -12.04 1.69 0.88
N GLY A 36 -11.10 1.66 1.82
CA GLY A 36 -11.29 0.95 3.09
C GLY A 36 -10.87 -0.52 3.09
N SER A 37 -10.46 -1.11 1.97
CA SER A 37 -9.91 -2.48 1.89
C SER A 37 -8.65 -2.74 2.73
N GLY A 38 -7.93 -1.68 3.12
CA GLY A 38 -6.63 -1.79 3.77
C GLY A 38 -5.43 -1.95 2.82
N LYS A 39 -5.62 -1.75 1.50
CA LYS A 39 -4.58 -1.86 0.46
C LYS A 39 -3.26 -1.15 0.83
N ASP A 40 -3.35 0.10 1.29
CA ASP A 40 -2.16 0.92 1.58
C ASP A 40 -1.43 0.36 2.79
N ARG A 41 -2.20 -0.08 3.79
CA ARG A 41 -1.65 -0.65 5.01
C ARG A 41 -0.96 -1.98 4.71
N PHE A 42 -1.56 -2.81 3.85
CA PHE A 42 -0.96 -4.06 3.38
C PHE A 42 0.33 -3.82 2.60
N LEU A 43 0.33 -2.87 1.64
CA LEU A 43 1.50 -2.57 0.82
C LEU A 43 2.63 -1.92 1.62
N ASP A 44 2.31 -1.08 2.62
CA ASP A 44 3.30 -0.54 3.57
C ASP A 44 3.98 -1.66 4.36
N TRP A 45 3.19 -2.61 4.90
CA TRP A 45 3.74 -3.76 5.62
C TRP A 45 4.53 -4.69 4.69
N TRP A 46 4.02 -4.97 3.49
CA TRP A 46 4.72 -5.77 2.49
C TRP A 46 6.07 -5.15 2.16
N TRP A 47 6.14 -3.85 1.94
CA TRP A 47 7.41 -3.19 1.66
C TRP A 47 8.38 -3.26 2.84
N GLN A 48 7.90 -3.10 4.07
CA GLN A 48 8.74 -3.10 5.28
C GLN A 48 9.25 -4.50 5.66
N GLU A 49 8.40 -5.52 5.56
CA GLU A 49 8.65 -6.85 6.10
C GLU A 49 8.24 -7.96 5.13
N GLY A 50 7.05 -7.84 4.51
CA GLY A 50 6.44 -8.91 3.74
C GLY A 50 7.22 -9.35 2.50
N CYS A 51 7.88 -8.42 1.80
CA CYS A 51 8.61 -8.69 0.55
C CYS A 51 9.86 -9.56 0.77
N ALA A 52 10.41 -9.56 1.97
CA ALA A 52 11.53 -10.39 2.40
C ALA A 52 11.13 -11.50 3.40
N HIS A 53 9.82 -11.73 3.59
CA HIS A 53 9.32 -12.58 4.67
C HIS A 53 9.84 -14.03 4.58
N VAL A 54 10.11 -14.62 5.74
CA VAL A 54 10.76 -15.95 5.86
C VAL A 54 9.91 -17.10 5.31
N SER A 55 8.58 -16.93 5.24
CA SER A 55 7.66 -17.91 4.66
C SER A 55 7.72 -17.99 3.13
N LEU A 56 8.44 -17.09 2.48
CA LEU A 56 8.70 -17.14 1.04
C LEU A 56 9.99 -17.90 0.77
N ASP A 57 10.03 -18.58 -0.37
CA ASP A 57 11.26 -19.16 -0.91
C ASP A 57 12.32 -18.08 -1.08
N ALA A 58 13.58 -18.39 -0.80
CA ALA A 58 14.67 -17.42 -0.87
C ALA A 58 14.79 -16.76 -2.27
N THR A 59 14.46 -17.52 -3.33
CA THR A 59 14.42 -17.04 -4.72
C THR A 59 13.28 -16.06 -5.00
N GLN A 60 12.24 -16.06 -4.16
CA GLN A 60 11.09 -15.17 -4.28
C GLN A 60 11.21 -13.92 -3.39
N ARG A 61 12.15 -13.88 -2.44
CA ARG A 61 12.35 -12.72 -1.56
C ARG A 61 12.94 -11.53 -2.31
N ILE A 62 12.56 -10.34 -1.90
CA ILE A 62 13.02 -9.07 -2.46
C ILE A 62 13.50 -8.21 -1.30
N SER A 63 14.66 -7.57 -1.46
CA SER A 63 15.12 -6.60 -0.47
C SER A 63 14.25 -5.33 -0.55
N PRO A 64 13.72 -4.82 0.59
CA PRO A 64 13.04 -3.53 0.63
C PRO A 64 13.87 -2.38 0.03
N GLU A 65 15.20 -2.48 0.09
CA GLU A 65 16.16 -1.49 -0.42
C GLU A 65 16.21 -1.44 -1.95
N ASP A 66 15.81 -2.53 -2.62
CA ASP A 66 15.73 -2.61 -4.08
C ASP A 66 14.43 -1.97 -4.63
N ILE A 67 13.57 -1.45 -3.75
CA ILE A 67 12.24 -0.93 -4.10
C ILE A 67 12.20 0.58 -3.86
N ILE A 68 11.74 1.31 -4.88
CA ILE A 68 11.29 2.70 -4.74
C ILE A 68 9.80 2.69 -4.46
N PHE A 69 9.44 2.98 -3.21
CA PHE A 69 8.06 2.96 -2.74
C PHE A 69 7.55 4.39 -2.49
N GLY A 70 6.38 4.73 -2.99
CA GLY A 70 5.82 6.07 -2.80
C GLY A 70 4.29 6.11 -2.87
N SER A 71 3.68 6.91 -2.01
CA SER A 71 2.26 7.21 -2.08
C SER A 71 2.03 8.54 -2.80
N LEU A 72 1.17 8.51 -3.82
CA LEU A 72 0.76 9.68 -4.55
C LEU A 72 -0.35 10.42 -3.80
N VAL A 73 -0.35 11.73 -3.97
CA VAL A 73 -1.36 12.65 -3.47
C VAL A 73 -1.91 13.44 -4.66
N PRO A 74 -3.15 13.95 -4.60
CA PRO A 74 -3.64 14.84 -5.63
C PRO A 74 -2.73 16.06 -5.77
N PRO A 75 -2.58 16.63 -6.97
CA PRO A 75 -1.80 17.84 -7.15
C PRO A 75 -2.30 18.97 -6.23
N PRO A 76 -1.39 19.76 -5.64
CA PRO A 76 -1.75 20.82 -4.69
C PRO A 76 -2.52 21.98 -5.35
N SER A 77 -2.41 22.12 -6.67
CA SER A 77 -3.19 23.05 -7.48
C SER A 77 -3.36 22.49 -8.89
N ARG A 78 -4.33 23.03 -9.64
CA ARG A 78 -4.56 22.66 -11.05
C ARG A 78 -3.38 22.99 -11.97
N SER A 79 -2.50 23.89 -11.56
CA SER A 79 -1.33 24.30 -12.34
C SER A 79 -0.16 23.32 -12.20
N VAL A 80 -0.16 22.43 -11.21
CA VAL A 80 0.89 21.43 -11.02
C VAL A 80 0.50 20.13 -11.74
N PRO A 81 1.26 19.69 -12.76
CA PRO A 81 0.99 18.43 -13.44
C PRO A 81 1.12 17.23 -12.48
N PRO A 82 0.24 16.22 -12.57
CA PRO A 82 0.40 14.95 -11.86
C PRO A 82 1.77 14.28 -12.06
N THR A 83 2.33 14.41 -13.27
CA THR A 83 3.69 13.97 -13.60
C THR A 83 4.72 14.55 -12.62
N CYS A 84 4.63 15.84 -12.26
CA CYS A 84 5.54 16.46 -11.29
C CYS A 84 5.46 15.78 -9.92
N VAL A 85 4.25 15.47 -9.45
CA VAL A 85 4.04 14.83 -8.14
C VAL A 85 4.67 13.44 -8.14
N ALA A 86 4.36 12.62 -9.16
CA ALA A 86 4.86 11.25 -9.26
C ALA A 86 6.40 11.21 -9.36
N PHE A 87 6.98 12.00 -10.27
CA PHE A 87 8.43 11.97 -10.47
C PHE A 87 9.20 12.65 -9.34
N SER A 88 8.60 13.59 -8.62
CA SER A 88 9.22 14.12 -7.39
C SER A 88 9.29 13.03 -6.32
N LYS A 89 8.21 12.24 -6.14
CA LYS A 89 8.22 11.10 -5.20
C LYS A 89 9.26 10.04 -5.57
N ILE A 90 9.35 9.69 -6.85
CA ILE A 90 10.35 8.73 -7.35
C ILE A 90 11.76 9.26 -7.15
N TRP A 91 12.00 10.52 -7.51
CA TRP A 91 13.29 11.18 -7.31
C TRP A 91 13.72 11.18 -5.84
N HIS A 92 12.80 11.45 -4.92
CA HIS A 92 13.06 11.38 -3.48
C HIS A 92 13.46 9.98 -3.03
N GLY A 93 12.67 8.96 -3.38
CA GLY A 93 13.00 7.59 -3.01
C GLY A 93 14.36 7.17 -3.56
N LEU A 94 14.68 7.53 -4.82
CA LEU A 94 15.99 7.30 -5.40
C LEU A 94 17.11 8.01 -4.62
N ARG A 95 16.93 9.29 -4.27
CA ARG A 95 17.94 10.06 -3.51
C ARG A 95 18.16 9.50 -2.10
N GLU A 96 17.13 8.99 -1.45
CA GLU A 96 17.26 8.30 -0.17
C GLU A 96 18.12 7.03 -0.32
N ARG A 97 17.86 6.20 -1.33
CA ARG A 97 18.70 5.01 -1.61
C ARG A 97 20.14 5.36 -1.96
N GLU A 98 20.35 6.43 -2.72
CA GLU A 98 21.72 6.89 -3.03
C GLU A 98 22.49 7.29 -1.76
N ARG A 99 21.82 7.95 -0.81
CA ARG A 99 22.42 8.35 0.47
C ARG A 99 22.79 7.15 1.33
N GLU A 100 21.89 6.19 1.42
CA GLU A 100 22.10 4.92 2.15
C GLU A 100 23.33 4.19 1.59
N ARG A 101 23.45 4.03 0.27
CA ARG A 101 24.59 3.35 -0.36
C ARG A 101 25.94 4.05 -0.17
N ARG A 102 25.94 5.38 -0.06
CA ARG A 102 27.17 6.17 0.07
C ARG A 102 27.60 6.42 1.52
N ASN A 103 26.89 5.88 2.52
CA ASN A 103 27.07 6.19 3.96
C ASN A 103 27.13 7.71 4.25
N ASN A 104 26.59 8.53 3.35
CA ASN A 104 26.70 9.99 3.39
C ASN A 104 25.45 10.58 4.04
N TYR A 105 25.25 10.25 5.32
CA TYR A 105 24.17 10.78 6.17
C TYR A 105 24.23 12.31 6.35
N HIS A 106 25.33 12.96 5.98
CA HIS A 106 25.58 14.38 6.23
C HIS A 106 25.28 15.31 5.04
N GLN A 107 24.83 14.79 3.89
CA GLN A 107 24.34 15.70 2.85
C GLN A 107 22.94 16.19 3.21
N PRO A 108 22.73 17.51 3.39
CA PRO A 108 21.41 18.04 3.69
C PRO A 108 20.41 17.60 2.61
N ALA A 109 19.17 17.35 3.04
CA ALA A 109 18.03 17.23 2.13
C ALA A 109 18.03 18.47 1.23
N THR A 110 18.54 18.35 0.00
CA THR A 110 18.48 19.42 -0.99
C THR A 110 17.02 19.83 -1.08
N LYS A 111 16.72 21.06 -0.66
CA LYS A 111 15.36 21.61 -0.74
C LYS A 111 14.89 21.43 -2.19
N ILE A 112 13.71 20.86 -2.33
CA ILE A 112 13.10 20.61 -3.63
C ILE A 112 13.05 21.93 -4.37
N ARG A 113 13.77 22.01 -5.50
CA ARG A 113 13.46 23.04 -6.48
C ARG A 113 12.05 22.73 -6.93
N SER A 114 11.14 23.63 -6.69
CA SER A 114 9.73 23.33 -6.85
C SER A 114 9.38 23.20 -8.33
N TRP A 115 9.16 21.97 -8.81
CA TRP A 115 8.90 21.63 -10.21
C TRP A 115 7.41 21.78 -10.51
N TYR A 116 7.01 22.95 -11.01
CA TYR A 116 5.60 23.28 -11.21
C TYR A 116 5.20 23.43 -12.68
N THR A 117 6.15 23.46 -13.61
CA THR A 117 5.85 23.54 -15.05
C THR A 117 6.15 22.23 -15.78
N GLU A 118 5.57 22.06 -16.98
CA GLU A 118 5.82 20.89 -17.82
C GLU A 118 7.31 20.76 -18.22
N GLN A 119 7.96 21.86 -18.58
CA GLN A 119 9.40 21.86 -18.90
C GLN A 119 10.25 21.47 -17.68
N GLN A 120 9.86 21.93 -16.50
CA GLN A 120 10.47 21.53 -15.23
C GLN A 120 10.24 20.04 -14.93
N ALA A 121 9.07 19.50 -15.24
CA ALA A 121 8.77 18.08 -15.13
C ALA A 121 9.68 17.24 -16.04
N LEU A 122 9.84 17.66 -17.31
CA LEU A 122 10.73 16.99 -18.27
C LEU A 122 12.18 16.97 -17.77
N SER A 123 12.68 18.11 -17.28
CA SER A 123 14.03 18.19 -16.70
C SER A 123 14.17 17.28 -15.47
N LEU A 124 13.17 17.25 -14.58
CA LEU A 124 13.14 16.29 -13.47
C LEU A 124 13.21 14.84 -13.94
N VAL A 125 12.45 14.49 -14.98
CA VAL A 125 12.43 13.13 -15.54
C VAL A 125 13.79 12.78 -16.14
N TYR A 126 14.27 13.54 -17.13
CA TYR A 126 15.41 13.18 -17.97
C TYR A 126 16.77 13.55 -17.37
N ASP A 127 16.89 14.65 -16.64
CA ASP A 127 18.17 15.13 -16.11
C ASP A 127 18.45 14.58 -14.70
N HIS A 128 17.40 14.16 -13.97
CA HIS A 128 17.53 13.75 -12.58
C HIS A 128 17.05 12.31 -12.31
N VAL A 129 15.81 11.96 -12.67
CA VAL A 129 15.25 10.65 -12.33
C VAL A 129 15.87 9.53 -13.16
N HIS A 130 15.91 9.65 -14.49
CA HIS A 130 16.47 8.60 -15.35
C HIS A 130 17.95 8.28 -15.05
N PRO A 131 18.87 9.26 -14.95
CA PRO A 131 20.26 8.98 -14.64
C PRO A 131 20.42 8.31 -13.27
N LEU A 132 19.71 8.82 -12.26
CA LEU A 132 19.81 8.28 -10.91
C LEU A 132 19.19 6.88 -10.79
N ALA A 133 18.07 6.62 -11.45
CA ALA A 133 17.49 5.29 -11.52
C ALA A 133 18.43 4.31 -12.23
N ASN A 134 19.12 4.72 -13.29
CA ASN A 134 20.11 3.88 -13.97
C ASN A 134 21.33 3.59 -13.10
N GLN A 135 21.74 4.53 -12.26
CA GLN A 135 22.85 4.36 -11.32
C GLN A 135 22.49 3.46 -10.13
N ILE A 136 21.32 3.68 -9.52
CA ILE A 136 20.88 2.91 -8.35
C ILE A 136 20.40 1.52 -8.77
N ASP A 137 19.76 1.43 -9.92
CA ASP A 137 19.19 0.20 -10.46
C ASP A 137 18.19 -0.49 -9.52
N PRO A 138 17.12 0.19 -9.06
CA PRO A 138 16.09 -0.47 -8.25
C PRO A 138 15.38 -1.55 -9.07
N LYS A 139 14.99 -2.64 -8.42
CA LYS A 139 14.21 -3.73 -9.03
C LYS A 139 12.78 -3.34 -9.33
N ALA A 140 12.19 -2.45 -8.53
CA ALA A 140 10.79 -2.06 -8.68
C ALA A 140 10.53 -0.60 -8.32
N ILE A 141 9.52 -0.04 -8.99
CA ILE A 141 8.86 1.20 -8.61
C ILE A 141 7.43 0.86 -8.22
N VAL A 142 7.08 1.16 -6.97
CA VAL A 142 5.77 0.87 -6.38
C VAL A 142 5.09 2.19 -6.03
N LEU A 143 3.97 2.48 -6.68
CA LEU A 143 3.21 3.71 -6.47
C LEU A 143 1.82 3.39 -5.91
N LEU A 144 1.52 3.92 -4.72
CA LEU A 144 0.16 3.93 -4.17
C LEU A 144 -0.64 5.11 -4.71
N ASN A 145 -1.95 4.95 -4.75
CA ASN A 145 -2.91 5.95 -5.23
C ASN A 145 -2.65 6.38 -6.70
N GLY A 146 -2.43 5.38 -7.55
CA GLY A 146 -2.20 5.52 -8.98
C GLY A 146 -3.32 6.23 -9.73
N GLU A 147 -4.54 6.29 -9.18
CA GLU A 147 -5.65 7.07 -9.75
C GLU A 147 -5.33 8.55 -9.98
N TYR A 148 -4.30 9.08 -9.31
CA TYR A 148 -3.84 10.45 -9.50
C TYR A 148 -2.89 10.63 -10.68
N LEU A 149 -2.40 9.55 -11.30
CA LEU A 149 -1.53 9.63 -12.47
C LEU A 149 -2.33 10.11 -13.69
N ASP A 150 -1.66 10.85 -14.56
CA ASP A 150 -2.13 11.17 -15.90
C ASP A 150 -1.44 10.29 -16.95
N LYS A 151 -1.89 10.41 -18.20
CA LYS A 151 -1.39 9.62 -19.33
C LYS A 151 0.10 9.85 -19.55
N ARG A 152 0.58 11.08 -19.36
CA ARG A 152 1.99 11.45 -19.53
C ARG A 152 2.87 10.79 -18.47
N ALA A 153 2.46 10.84 -17.20
CA ALA A 153 3.17 10.17 -16.12
C ALA A 153 3.31 8.67 -16.39
N LEU A 154 2.25 8.01 -16.87
CA LEU A 154 2.28 6.60 -17.24
C LEU A 154 3.28 6.30 -18.37
N LEU A 155 3.35 7.15 -19.39
CA LEU A 155 4.33 7.00 -20.48
C LEU A 155 5.76 7.16 -19.98
N TYR A 156 6.04 8.16 -19.14
CA TYR A 156 7.38 8.32 -18.55
C TYR A 156 7.74 7.17 -17.59
N LEU A 157 6.76 6.57 -16.90
CA LEU A 157 7.00 5.38 -16.07
C LEU A 157 7.39 4.17 -16.94
N LEU A 158 6.80 4.02 -18.12
CA LEU A 158 7.20 3.00 -19.10
C LEU A 158 8.63 3.24 -19.61
N GLU A 159 8.97 4.48 -19.93
CA GLU A 159 10.34 4.86 -20.31
C GLU A 159 11.34 4.58 -19.18
N LEU A 160 10.96 4.84 -17.92
CA LEU A 160 11.82 4.60 -16.76
C LEU A 160 12.06 3.11 -16.51
N ARG A 161 11.04 2.28 -16.81
CA ARG A 161 11.11 0.81 -16.78
C ARG A 161 11.99 0.27 -17.90
N ASN A 162 11.91 0.85 -19.10
CA ASN A 162 12.65 0.41 -20.27
C ASN A 162 13.49 1.58 -20.84
N PRO A 163 14.62 1.94 -20.19
CA PRO A 163 15.41 3.06 -20.66
C PRO A 163 16.03 2.73 -22.02
N PHE A 164 15.90 3.62 -23.00
CA PHE A 164 16.53 3.45 -24.30
C PHE A 164 18.06 3.41 -24.15
N GLN A 165 18.69 2.34 -24.62
CA GLN A 165 20.14 2.19 -24.67
C GLN A 165 20.56 1.82 -26.10
N ARG A 166 21.37 2.68 -26.74
CA ARG A 166 21.86 2.42 -28.10
C ARG A 166 22.61 1.09 -28.14
N GLY A 167 22.28 0.24 -29.11
CA GLY A 167 22.95 -1.04 -29.34
C GLY A 167 22.57 -2.19 -28.40
N ARG A 168 21.55 -2.00 -27.54
CA ARG A 168 21.03 -3.06 -26.66
C ARG A 168 19.56 -3.35 -26.95
N PRO A 169 19.09 -4.59 -26.75
CA PRO A 169 17.68 -4.90 -26.85
C PRO A 169 16.91 -4.08 -25.80
N HIS A 170 15.74 -3.58 -26.21
CA HIS A 170 14.88 -2.75 -25.37
C HIS A 170 14.12 -3.64 -24.38
N LEU A 171 14.84 -4.12 -23.35
CA LEU A 171 14.29 -4.99 -22.33
C LEU A 171 13.94 -4.20 -21.07
N PRO A 172 12.80 -4.51 -20.43
CA PRO A 172 12.48 -4.00 -19.11
C PRO A 172 13.63 -4.24 -18.12
N ARG A 173 13.95 -3.24 -17.31
CA ARG A 173 14.95 -3.38 -16.24
C ARG A 173 14.32 -3.48 -14.85
N ARG A 174 13.09 -2.98 -14.72
CA ARG A 174 12.42 -2.76 -13.44
C ARG A 174 10.96 -3.12 -13.56
N ALA A 175 10.39 -3.62 -12.48
CA ALA A 175 8.96 -3.75 -12.40
C ALA A 175 8.26 -2.43 -12.06
N LEU A 176 7.02 -2.31 -12.49
CA LEU A 176 6.13 -1.21 -12.16
C LEU A 176 4.89 -1.76 -11.46
N VAL A 177 4.71 -1.41 -10.20
CA VAL A 177 3.53 -1.80 -9.42
C VAL A 177 2.72 -0.55 -9.10
N ILE A 178 1.46 -0.51 -9.51
CA ILE A 178 0.59 0.65 -9.31
C ILE A 178 -0.67 0.18 -8.57
N SER A 179 -0.87 0.68 -7.35
CA SER A 179 -2.10 0.46 -6.60
C SER A 179 -3.09 1.59 -6.83
N VAL A 180 -4.35 1.24 -7.06
CA VAL A 180 -5.42 2.17 -7.42
C VAL A 180 -6.61 1.92 -6.52
N THR A 181 -7.21 3.01 -6.02
CA THR A 181 -8.51 2.93 -5.37
C THR A 181 -9.59 2.82 -6.45
N ALA A 182 -10.16 1.63 -6.61
CA ALA A 182 -11.19 1.34 -7.62
C ALA A 182 -12.10 0.23 -7.11
N ASN A 183 -13.40 0.32 -7.37
CA ASN A 183 -14.30 -0.81 -7.17
C ASN A 183 -14.08 -1.83 -8.31
N PRO A 184 -13.72 -3.10 -8.01
CA PRO A 184 -13.56 -4.15 -9.02
C PRO A 184 -14.82 -4.40 -9.86
N GLU A 185 -16.00 -4.05 -9.37
CA GLU A 185 -17.26 -4.22 -10.09
C GLU A 185 -17.50 -3.14 -11.16
N SER A 186 -16.82 -1.99 -11.08
CA SER A 186 -17.01 -0.84 -11.99
C SER A 186 -15.73 -0.46 -12.74
N LEU A 187 -14.89 -1.44 -13.05
CA LEU A 187 -13.61 -1.24 -13.74
C LEU A 187 -13.73 -0.58 -15.11
N GLU A 188 -14.78 -0.89 -15.86
CA GLU A 188 -15.01 -0.33 -17.20
C GLU A 188 -15.35 1.17 -17.16
N GLU A 189 -15.97 1.62 -16.06
CA GLU A 189 -16.35 3.02 -15.87
C GLU A 189 -15.20 3.86 -15.30
N ASN A 190 -14.22 3.20 -14.68
CA ASN A 190 -13.09 3.84 -14.03
C ASN A 190 -12.26 4.69 -15.01
N LYS A 191 -12.14 6.00 -14.74
CA LYS A 191 -11.37 6.94 -15.58
C LYS A 191 -9.90 6.53 -15.73
N PHE A 192 -9.27 6.05 -14.66
CA PHE A 192 -7.90 5.57 -14.68
C PHE A 192 -7.79 4.30 -15.56
N GLY A 193 -8.72 3.35 -15.40
CA GLY A 193 -8.80 2.15 -16.24
C GLY A 193 -8.95 2.46 -17.73
N LYS A 194 -9.84 3.39 -18.10
CA LYS A 194 -9.99 3.89 -19.49
C LYS A 194 -8.67 4.44 -20.03
N MET A 195 -7.99 5.28 -19.26
CA MET A 195 -6.70 5.86 -19.64
C MET A 195 -5.61 4.79 -19.80
N VAL A 196 -5.55 3.79 -18.92
CA VAL A 196 -4.61 2.66 -19.02
C VAL A 196 -4.87 1.86 -20.30
N ASN A 197 -6.14 1.60 -20.63
CA ASN A 197 -6.52 0.85 -21.82
C ASN A 197 -6.22 1.56 -23.14
N GLU A 198 -6.09 2.88 -23.14
CA GLU A 198 -5.60 3.64 -24.30
C GLU A 198 -4.11 3.41 -24.60
N ILE A 199 -3.31 3.00 -23.59
CA ILE A 199 -1.89 2.75 -23.74
C ILE A 199 -1.67 1.28 -24.08
N LYS A 200 -1.26 0.99 -25.33
CA LYS A 200 -1.13 -0.38 -25.87
C LYS A 200 -0.32 -1.32 -24.97
N GLU A 201 0.79 -0.85 -24.40
CA GLU A 201 1.64 -1.67 -23.53
C GLU A 201 0.98 -2.01 -22.20
N LEU A 202 0.20 -1.09 -21.62
CA LEU A 202 -0.42 -1.28 -20.30
C LEU A 202 -1.72 -2.08 -20.36
N ARG A 203 -2.46 -2.00 -21.47
CA ARG A 203 -3.76 -2.67 -21.65
C ARG A 203 -3.75 -4.14 -21.26
N ARG A 204 -2.72 -4.90 -21.67
CA ARG A 204 -2.61 -6.34 -21.34
C ARG A 204 -2.43 -6.60 -19.84
N PHE A 205 -1.79 -5.70 -19.12
CA PHE A 205 -1.56 -5.86 -17.69
C PHE A 205 -2.76 -5.39 -16.86
N TRP A 206 -3.63 -4.58 -17.45
CA TRP A 206 -4.89 -4.17 -16.81
C TRP A 206 -5.84 -5.35 -16.63
N SER A 207 -5.89 -6.30 -17.56
CA SER A 207 -6.70 -7.53 -17.39
C SER A 207 -6.13 -8.47 -16.33
N ASP A 208 -4.81 -8.51 -16.16
CA ASP A 208 -4.12 -9.45 -15.27
C ASP A 208 -3.90 -8.87 -13.85
N HIS A 209 -4.63 -7.81 -13.50
CA HIS A 209 -4.51 -7.09 -12.24
C HIS A 209 -4.72 -8.00 -11.01
N MET A 210 -4.25 -7.53 -9.86
CA MET A 210 -4.55 -8.13 -8.56
C MET A 210 -5.66 -7.34 -7.89
N VAL A 211 -6.65 -8.04 -7.34
CA VAL A 211 -7.69 -7.43 -6.50
C VAL A 211 -7.35 -7.63 -5.03
N ILE A 212 -7.50 -6.57 -4.23
CA ILE A 212 -7.51 -6.64 -2.77
C ILE A 212 -8.89 -6.16 -2.34
N ASP A 213 -9.80 -7.10 -2.07
CA ASP A 213 -11.13 -6.79 -1.55
C ASP A 213 -11.10 -6.52 -0.03
N PHE A 214 -12.29 -6.24 0.52
CA PHE A 214 -12.51 -6.25 1.96
C PHE A 214 -12.12 -7.62 2.56
N MET A 215 -11.79 -7.61 3.85
CA MET A 215 -11.39 -8.84 4.54
C MET A 215 -12.53 -9.85 4.52
N ASP A 216 -12.21 -11.09 4.14
CA ASP A 216 -13.14 -12.21 4.33
C ASP A 216 -13.25 -12.58 5.82
N ALA A 217 -14.19 -13.46 6.17
CA ALA A 217 -14.43 -13.81 7.57
C ALA A 217 -13.17 -14.40 8.26
N PRO A 218 -12.41 -15.32 7.64
CA PRO A 218 -11.15 -15.81 8.22
C PRO A 218 -10.12 -14.70 8.46
N GLU A 219 -9.83 -13.86 7.46
CA GLU A 219 -8.86 -12.75 7.57
C GLU A 219 -9.33 -11.74 8.63
N PHE A 220 -10.63 -11.44 8.67
CA PHE A 220 -11.22 -10.53 9.65
C PHE A 220 -11.06 -11.04 11.08
N GLN A 221 -11.38 -12.32 11.34
CA GLN A 221 -11.24 -12.94 12.66
C GLN A 221 -9.80 -12.84 13.16
N GLU A 222 -8.84 -13.23 12.32
CA GLU A 222 -7.41 -13.18 12.65
C GLU A 222 -6.95 -11.76 13.00
N VAL A 223 -7.31 -10.78 12.17
CA VAL A 223 -6.96 -9.38 12.37
C VAL A 223 -7.59 -8.82 13.64
N LEU A 224 -8.88 -9.08 13.89
CA LEU A 224 -9.58 -8.62 15.09
C LEU A 224 -8.96 -9.19 16.37
N LEU A 225 -8.65 -10.49 16.38
CA LEU A 225 -8.00 -11.14 17.52
C LEU A 225 -6.62 -10.56 17.80
N ILE A 226 -5.85 -10.21 16.77
CA ILE A 226 -4.57 -9.51 16.95
C ILE A 226 -4.76 -8.13 17.53
N PHE A 227 -5.72 -7.35 17.02
CA PHE A 227 -6.01 -6.04 17.58
C PHE A 227 -6.32 -6.14 19.07
N ILE A 228 -7.19 -7.06 19.47
CA ILE A 228 -7.57 -7.24 20.87
C ILE A 228 -6.37 -7.72 21.71
N ARG A 229 -5.71 -8.80 21.31
CA ARG A 229 -4.68 -9.46 22.13
C ARG A 229 -3.36 -8.71 22.18
N ARG A 230 -2.91 -8.17 21.05
CA ARG A 230 -1.59 -7.53 20.94
C ARG A 230 -1.67 -6.02 21.07
N ASN A 231 -2.57 -5.38 20.31
CA ASN A 231 -2.61 -3.92 20.27
C ASN A 231 -3.33 -3.35 21.49
N LEU A 232 -4.42 -3.98 21.92
CA LEU A 232 -5.16 -3.59 23.12
C LEU A 232 -4.67 -4.32 24.38
N GLN A 233 -3.77 -5.29 24.28
CA GLN A 233 -3.29 -6.09 25.42
C GLN A 233 -4.45 -6.64 26.26
N ALA A 234 -5.49 -7.12 25.59
CA ALA A 234 -6.71 -7.60 26.21
C ALA A 234 -6.91 -9.11 25.96
N VAL A 235 -7.52 -9.77 26.93
CA VAL A 235 -7.98 -11.15 26.81
C VAL A 235 -9.50 -11.16 26.98
N PHE A 236 -10.17 -12.04 26.26
CA PHE A 236 -11.59 -12.23 26.46
C PHE A 236 -11.83 -12.95 27.79
N ALA A 237 -12.82 -12.48 28.54
CA ALA A 237 -13.24 -13.11 29.79
C ALA A 237 -14.18 -14.29 29.51
N ASN A 238 -14.39 -15.14 30.53
CA ASN A 238 -15.24 -16.33 30.41
C ASN A 238 -16.73 -16.00 30.20
N ASP A 239 -17.14 -14.75 30.44
CA ASP A 239 -18.53 -14.30 30.35
C ASP A 239 -18.92 -13.81 28.96
N ILE A 240 -18.00 -13.81 27.98
CA ILE A 240 -18.26 -13.35 26.63
C ILE A 240 -18.04 -14.44 25.60
N ASP A 241 -18.98 -14.56 24.66
CA ASP A 241 -18.84 -15.43 23.50
C ASP A 241 -17.98 -14.72 22.44
N HIS A 242 -16.81 -15.26 22.16
CA HIS A 242 -15.87 -14.66 21.21
C HIS A 242 -16.40 -14.73 19.78
N ASP A 243 -17.07 -15.82 19.42
CA ASP A 243 -17.54 -16.06 18.05
C ASP A 243 -18.67 -15.07 17.73
N MET A 244 -19.57 -14.85 18.70
CA MET A 244 -20.60 -13.81 18.61
C MET A 244 -19.98 -12.40 18.41
N VAL A 245 -18.94 -12.06 19.18
CA VAL A 245 -18.27 -10.75 19.04
C VAL A 245 -17.63 -10.59 17.67
N ILE A 246 -16.94 -11.63 17.18
CA ILE A 246 -16.31 -11.63 15.87
C ILE A 246 -17.35 -11.46 14.77
N GLN A 247 -18.45 -12.20 14.84
CA GLN A 247 -19.53 -12.13 13.87
C GLN A 247 -20.17 -10.74 13.84
N GLU A 248 -20.57 -10.19 14.99
CA GLU A 248 -21.16 -8.85 15.06
C GLU A 248 -20.21 -7.76 14.58
N ALA A 249 -18.92 -7.85 14.95
CA ALA A 249 -17.91 -6.93 14.47
C ALA A 249 -17.73 -7.00 12.95
N ALA A 250 -17.79 -8.22 12.38
CA ALA A 250 -17.73 -8.42 10.94
C ALA A 250 -18.96 -7.84 10.24
N GLU A 251 -20.16 -8.02 10.80
CA GLU A 251 -21.40 -7.44 10.27
C GLU A 251 -21.39 -5.91 10.30
N TRP A 252 -20.87 -5.31 11.38
CA TRP A 252 -20.79 -3.86 11.54
C TRP A 252 -19.80 -3.19 10.60
N THR A 253 -18.67 -3.85 10.35
CA THR A 253 -17.57 -3.28 9.56
C THR A 253 -17.58 -3.77 8.11
N GLN A 254 -18.27 -4.87 7.82
CA GLN A 254 -18.33 -5.52 6.50
C GLN A 254 -16.93 -5.82 5.93
N GLY A 255 -15.95 -6.09 6.80
CA GLY A 255 -14.55 -6.30 6.40
C GLY A 255 -13.80 -5.02 5.98
N ASP A 256 -14.39 -3.83 6.12
CA ASP A 256 -13.72 -2.54 5.87
C ASP A 256 -12.67 -2.29 6.98
N TRP A 257 -11.39 -2.31 6.59
CA TRP A 257 -10.24 -2.03 7.44
C TRP A 257 -10.32 -0.67 8.11
N ARG A 258 -10.82 0.37 7.42
CA ARG A 258 -10.98 1.71 7.98
C ARG A 258 -12.03 1.70 9.09
N LEU A 259 -13.18 1.05 8.87
CA LEU A 259 -14.20 0.93 9.93
C LEU A 259 -13.65 0.15 11.13
N LEU A 260 -12.98 -0.97 10.89
CA LEU A 260 -12.34 -1.75 11.95
C LEU A 260 -11.28 -0.93 12.70
N ALA A 261 -10.20 -0.54 12.02
CA ALA A 261 -8.99 -0.02 12.65
C ALA A 261 -9.10 1.46 13.08
N LYS A 262 -9.99 2.26 12.48
CA LYS A 262 -10.16 3.68 12.83
C LYS A 262 -11.42 3.97 13.64
N GLN A 263 -12.40 3.05 13.69
CA GLN A 263 -13.64 3.29 14.43
C GLN A 263 -13.88 2.24 15.52
N LEU A 264 -13.96 0.96 15.16
CA LEU A 264 -14.33 -0.10 16.10
C LEU A 264 -13.23 -0.36 17.14
N ILE A 265 -11.98 -0.54 16.72
CA ILE A 265 -10.87 -0.81 17.65
C ILE A 265 -10.67 0.34 18.65
N PRO A 266 -10.62 1.63 18.24
CA PRO A 266 -10.57 2.74 19.20
C PRO A 266 -11.77 2.79 20.14
N LEU A 267 -12.96 2.38 19.69
CA LEU A 267 -14.14 2.32 20.54
C LEU A 267 -14.01 1.22 21.60
N ILE A 268 -13.54 0.03 21.22
CA ILE A 268 -13.24 -1.05 22.15
C ILE A 268 -12.18 -0.59 23.17
N ASP A 269 -11.11 0.05 22.70
CA ASP A 269 -10.04 0.56 23.57
C ASP A 269 -10.55 1.53 24.65
N GLN A 270 -11.45 2.44 24.25
CA GLN A 270 -12.08 3.38 25.19
C GLN A 270 -12.95 2.65 26.23
N GLU A 271 -13.73 1.66 25.80
CA GLU A 271 -14.63 0.93 26.70
C GLU A 271 -13.93 -0.08 27.62
N LEU A 272 -12.75 -0.57 27.22
CA LEU A 272 -11.87 -1.38 28.07
C LEU A 272 -11.26 -0.58 29.22
N GLY A 273 -11.14 0.74 29.07
CA GLY A 273 -10.51 1.61 30.06
C GLY A 273 -8.98 1.47 30.11
N PRO A 274 -8.33 2.22 31.02
CA PRO A 274 -6.87 2.24 31.13
C PRO A 274 -6.34 0.89 31.61
N GLN A 275 -5.15 0.52 31.12
CA GLN A 275 -4.43 -0.64 31.63
C GLN A 275 -3.87 -0.35 33.03
N ILE A 276 -4.14 -1.23 33.98
CA ILE A 276 -3.67 -1.12 35.35
C ILE A 276 -2.58 -2.17 35.57
N GLY A 277 -1.33 -1.71 35.69
CA GLY A 277 -0.16 -2.58 35.86
C GLY A 277 0.16 -3.42 34.62
N THR A 278 0.64 -4.65 34.83
CA THR A 278 1.08 -5.57 33.76
C THR A 278 0.02 -6.60 33.36
N THR A 279 -1.12 -6.64 34.06
CA THR A 279 -2.17 -7.62 33.80
C THR A 279 -2.92 -7.25 32.51
N PRO A 280 -3.18 -8.21 31.59
CA PRO A 280 -3.99 -7.96 30.42
C PRO A 280 -5.39 -7.45 30.79
N ARG A 281 -5.92 -6.52 30.00
CA ARG A 281 -7.29 -6.00 30.17
C ARG A 281 -8.30 -7.13 29.91
N GLN A 282 -9.40 -7.14 30.66
CA GLN A 282 -10.45 -8.14 30.49
C GLN A 282 -11.54 -7.60 29.57
N PHE A 283 -11.73 -8.24 28.42
CA PHE A 283 -12.80 -7.93 27.50
C PHE A 283 -14.02 -8.79 27.84
N THR A 284 -14.97 -8.18 28.55
CA THR A 284 -16.15 -8.83 29.14
C THR A 284 -17.43 -8.56 28.34
N HIS A 285 -18.50 -9.30 28.64
CA HIS A 285 -19.81 -9.07 28.03
C HIS A 285 -20.30 -7.64 28.25
N SER A 286 -20.12 -7.11 29.47
CA SER A 286 -20.53 -5.73 29.80
C SER A 286 -19.77 -4.68 28.99
N THR A 287 -18.50 -4.93 28.66
CA THR A 287 -17.69 -4.07 27.80
C THR A 287 -18.22 -4.09 26.38
N TRP A 288 -18.53 -5.27 25.84
CA TRP A 288 -19.09 -5.39 24.50
C TRP A 288 -20.46 -4.73 24.37
N GLN A 289 -21.34 -4.83 25.38
CA GLN A 289 -22.63 -4.13 25.37
C GLN A 289 -22.47 -2.61 25.31
N ARG A 290 -21.49 -2.03 26.02
CA ARG A 290 -21.21 -0.59 25.91
C ARG A 290 -20.70 -0.21 24.53
N VAL A 291 -19.82 -1.03 23.95
CA VAL A 291 -19.32 -0.85 22.58
C VAL A 291 -20.50 -0.89 21.59
N ARG A 292 -21.39 -1.89 21.67
CA ARG A 292 -22.61 -2.01 20.86
C ARG A 292 -23.50 -0.77 20.95
N ASN A 293 -23.80 -0.34 22.17
CA ASN A 293 -24.65 0.83 22.41
C ASN A 293 -24.04 2.10 21.80
N ARG A 294 -22.72 2.27 21.86
CA ARG A 294 -22.03 3.41 21.24
C ARG A 294 -21.92 3.29 19.73
N TRP A 295 -21.74 2.08 19.21
CA TRP A 295 -21.72 1.83 17.77
C TRP A 295 -23.05 2.18 17.13
N GLN A 296 -24.16 1.69 17.70
CA GLN A 296 -25.51 1.98 17.22
C GLN A 296 -25.83 3.47 17.23
N LYS A 297 -25.41 4.22 18.27
CA LYS A 297 -25.59 5.68 18.35
C LYS A 297 -24.84 6.47 17.26
N ARG A 298 -23.86 5.89 16.57
CA ARG A 298 -23.14 6.54 15.46
C ARG A 298 -23.80 6.33 14.10
N LEU A 299 -24.70 5.36 13.99
CA LEU A 299 -25.42 5.05 12.76
C LEU A 299 -26.67 5.94 12.56
N TRP A 300 -26.96 6.81 13.52
CA TRP A 300 -28.03 7.82 13.52
C TRP A 300 -27.45 9.20 13.82
#